data_AF-E9GHS0-F1
#
_entry.id   AF-E9GHS0-F1
#
_cell.length_a   1.000
_cell.length_b   1.000
_cell.length_c   1.000
_cell.angle_alpha   90.00
_cell.angle_beta   90.00
_cell.angle_gamma   90.00
#
_symmetry.space_group_name_H-M   'P 1'
#
loop_
_entity.id
_entity.type
_entity.pdbx_description
1 polymer ?
#
loop_
_entity_poly.entity_id
_entity_poly.type
_entity_poly.pdbx_seq_one_letter_code
_entity_poly.pdbx_strand_id
1 'polypeptide(L)'
;MASVAVSKDSLESDSDIHITLEDQQKINRFARHNAKWEELREDLKNKKGDLQNLEDASDDLLLVDDESAPIPFVVGEVFVHFNMEDAKEKLEEAKDKVKKDIEAIEAECTNIKTLMSDLKTQLYAKFGNSINLEAEEE
;
A
#
# COMPACT_ATOMS: atom_id res chain seq x y z
N MET A 1 21.38 52.32 -30.61
CA MET A 1 20.34 51.71 -31.47
C MET A 1 19.94 50.40 -30.83
N ALA A 2 18.94 50.44 -29.95
CA ALA A 2 18.38 49.28 -29.28
C ALA A 2 17.33 48.65 -30.20
N SER A 3 17.43 47.34 -30.45
CA SER A 3 16.34 46.54 -30.98
C SER A 3 16.13 45.38 -30.02
N VAL A 4 15.20 45.57 -29.09
CA VAL A 4 14.67 44.51 -28.24
C VAL A 4 13.68 43.75 -29.10
N ALA A 5 14.06 42.55 -29.54
CA ALA A 5 13.12 41.61 -30.13
C ALA A 5 12.23 41.11 -28.99
N VAL A 6 10.97 41.57 -29.01
CA VAL A 6 9.92 41.12 -28.09
C VAL A 6 9.76 39.61 -28.26
N SER A 7 9.98 38.91 -27.14
CA SER A 7 9.65 37.51 -26.94
C SER A 7 8.21 37.26 -27.39
N LYS A 8 8.07 36.57 -28.51
CA LYS A 8 6.81 35.91 -28.87
C LYS A 8 6.77 34.61 -28.07
N ASP A 9 6.63 34.78 -26.76
CA ASP A 9 6.18 33.70 -25.90
C ASP A 9 4.81 33.31 -26.44
N SER A 10 4.78 32.11 -26.99
CA SER A 10 3.60 31.48 -27.51
C SER A 10 2.60 31.50 -26.36
N LEU A 11 1.59 32.36 -26.45
CA LEU A 11 0.33 32.14 -25.75
C LEU A 11 -0.18 30.81 -26.29
N GLU A 12 0.32 29.72 -25.72
CA GLU A 12 -0.34 28.44 -25.75
C GLU A 12 -1.74 28.77 -25.27
N SER A 13 -2.68 28.64 -26.20
CA SER A 13 -4.08 28.63 -25.86
C SER A 13 -4.20 27.61 -24.75
N ASP A 14 -4.36 28.08 -23.51
CA ASP A 14 -5.16 27.39 -22.53
C ASP A 14 -6.47 27.12 -23.27
N SER A 15 -6.52 25.97 -23.93
CA SER A 15 -7.76 25.36 -24.30
C SER A 15 -8.54 25.37 -23.01
N ASP A 16 -9.59 26.17 -22.96
CA ASP A 16 -10.47 26.29 -21.81
C ASP A 16 -11.12 24.91 -21.65
N ILE A 17 -10.41 24.00 -20.97
CA ILE A 17 -10.76 22.60 -20.92
C ILE A 17 -12.00 22.54 -20.04
N HIS A 18 -13.13 22.34 -20.68
CA HIS A 18 -14.40 22.19 -19.99
C HIS A 18 -14.40 20.88 -19.18
N ILE A 19 -14.23 21.01 -17.87
CA ILE A 19 -14.35 19.91 -16.91
C ILE A 19 -15.83 19.65 -16.68
N THR A 20 -16.29 18.46 -17.08
CA THR A 20 -17.67 18.03 -16.80
C THR A 20 -17.77 17.43 -15.39
N LEU A 21 -18.98 17.33 -14.86
CA LEU A 21 -19.23 16.65 -13.58
C LEU A 21 -18.72 15.20 -13.60
N GLU A 22 -18.87 14.49 -14.72
CA GLU A 22 -18.40 13.11 -14.87
C GLU A 22 -16.88 13.01 -14.77
N ASP A 23 -16.16 13.99 -15.32
CA ASP A 23 -14.70 14.04 -15.22
C ASP A 23 -14.25 14.29 -13.80
N GLN A 24 -14.87 15.27 -13.12
CA GLN A 24 -14.56 15.54 -11.73
C GLN A 24 -14.85 14.32 -10.83
N GLN A 25 -15.89 13.55 -11.15
CA GLN A 25 -16.15 12.28 -10.46
C GLN A 25 -15.05 11.25 -10.71
N LYS A 26 -14.51 11.14 -11.93
CA LYS A 26 -13.37 10.26 -12.24
C LYS A 26 -12.11 10.70 -11.51
N ILE A 27 -11.83 12.01 -11.45
CA ILE A 27 -10.71 12.58 -10.69
C ILE A 27 -10.86 12.26 -9.19
N ASN A 28 -12.04 12.47 -8.62
CA ASN A 28 -12.29 12.18 -7.21
C ASN A 28 -12.18 10.68 -6.91
N ARG A 29 -12.61 9.81 -7.84
CA ARG A 29 -12.43 8.35 -7.71
C ARG A 29 -10.95 7.97 -7.75
N PHE A 30 -10.18 8.56 -8.67
CA PHE A 30 -8.74 8.34 -8.75
C PHE A 30 -8.06 8.72 -7.43
N ALA A 31 -8.34 9.92 -6.90
CA ALA A 31 -7.77 10.38 -5.63
C ALA A 31 -8.11 9.44 -4.46
N ARG A 32 -9.35 8.94 -4.39
CA ARG A 32 -9.77 7.97 -3.37
C ARG A 32 -9.09 6.61 -3.52
N HIS A 33 -8.93 6.13 -4.75
CA HIS A 33 -8.22 4.88 -5.01
C HIS A 33 -6.72 5.01 -4.68
N ASN A 34 -6.10 6.16 -4.99
CA ASN A 34 -4.71 6.42 -4.64
C ASN A 34 -4.50 6.40 -3.11
N ALA A 35 -5.32 7.14 -2.36
CA ALA A 35 -5.24 7.15 -0.90
C ALA A 35 -5.43 5.75 -0.30
N LYS A 36 -6.40 4.98 -0.81
CA LYS A 36 -6.63 3.59 -0.37
C LYS A 36 -5.44 2.69 -0.70
N TRP A 37 -4.83 2.86 -1.87
CA TRP A 37 -3.68 2.07 -2.29
C TRP A 37 -2.46 2.34 -1.40
N GLU A 38 -2.23 3.60 -1.03
CA GLU A 38 -1.16 3.99 -0.10
C GLU A 38 -1.37 3.41 1.29
N GLU A 39 -2.59 3.49 1.83
CA GLU A 39 -2.98 2.85 3.11
C GLU A 39 -2.72 1.34 3.08
N LEU A 40 -3.19 0.65 2.04
CA LEU A 40 -2.98 -0.80 1.91
C LEU A 40 -1.50 -1.17 1.74
N ARG A 41 -0.69 -0.30 1.13
CA ARG A 41 0.75 -0.51 0.99
C ARG A 41 1.47 -0.36 2.33
N GLU A 42 1.06 0.60 3.16
CA GLU A 42 1.55 0.75 4.52
C GLU A 42 1.15 -0.47 5.38
N ASP A 43 -0.10 -0.90 5.32
CA ASP A 43 -0.59 -2.09 6.01
C ASP A 43 0.17 -3.35 5.59
N LEU A 44 0.43 -3.52 4.30
CA LEU A 44 1.23 -4.62 3.77
C LEU A 44 2.66 -4.61 4.34
N LYS A 45 3.28 -3.43 4.42
CA LYS A 45 4.62 -3.29 5.02
C LYS A 45 4.60 -3.69 6.49
N ASN A 46 3.59 -3.24 7.24
CA ASN A 46 3.42 -3.59 8.65
C ASN A 46 3.22 -5.11 8.82
N LYS A 47 2.37 -5.74 7.99
CA LYS A 47 2.13 -7.19 8.02
C LYS A 47 3.37 -8.01 7.67
N LYS A 48 4.21 -7.55 6.73
CA LYS A 48 5.49 -8.20 6.43
C LYS A 48 6.46 -8.10 7.62
N GLY A 49 6.45 -6.98 8.33
CA GLY A 49 7.17 -6.84 9.61
C GLY A 49 6.65 -7.80 10.69
N ASP A 50 5.34 -7.91 10.85
CA ASP A 50 4.72 -8.88 11.77
C ASP A 50 5.12 -10.32 11.44
N LEU A 51 5.12 -10.69 10.16
CA LEU A 51 5.54 -12.02 9.71
C LEU A 51 7.01 -12.29 10.06
N GLN A 52 7.90 -11.33 9.79
CA GLN A 52 9.31 -11.45 10.14
C GLN A 52 9.48 -11.62 11.65
N ASN A 53 8.79 -10.83 12.47
CA ASN A 53 8.85 -10.97 13.93
C ASN A 53 8.40 -12.36 14.40
N LEU A 54 7.42 -12.96 13.75
CA LEU A 54 6.96 -14.32 14.05
C LEU A 54 7.95 -15.40 13.60
N GLU A 55 8.66 -15.17 12.49
CA GLU A 55 9.75 -16.04 12.02
C GLU A 55 10.94 -15.97 12.99
N ASP A 56 11.35 -14.77 13.40
CA ASP A 56 12.40 -14.55 14.38
C ASP A 56 12.04 -15.22 15.73
N ALA A 57 10.79 -15.07 16.20
CA ALA A 57 10.31 -15.74 17.42
C ALA A 57 10.31 -17.27 17.30
N SER A 58 10.06 -17.80 16.09
CA SER A 58 10.12 -19.23 15.82
C SER A 58 11.56 -19.75 15.90
N ASP A 59 12.52 -18.98 15.39
CA ASP A 59 13.95 -19.31 15.45
C ASP A 59 14.48 -19.22 16.89
N ASP A 60 14.08 -18.19 17.64
CA ASP A 60 14.42 -18.04 19.07
C ASP A 60 13.89 -19.21 19.91
N LEU A 61 12.70 -19.72 19.59
CA LEU A 61 12.14 -20.87 20.28
C LEU A 61 12.97 -22.15 20.07
N LEU A 62 13.72 -22.26 18.97
CA LEU A 62 14.64 -23.38 18.71
C LEU A 62 15.92 -23.30 19.57
N LEU A 63 16.24 -22.12 20.11
CA LEU A 63 17.41 -21.88 20.95
C LEU A 63 17.13 -22.13 22.44
N VAL A 64 15.90 -22.47 22.81
CA VAL A 64 15.52 -22.74 24.20
C VAL A 64 16.00 -24.14 24.60
N ASP A 65 17.01 -24.19 25.47
CA ASP A 65 17.61 -25.44 25.97
C ASP A 65 16.69 -26.22 26.95
N ASP A 66 15.77 -25.54 27.65
CA ASP A 66 14.85 -26.15 28.60
C ASP A 66 13.44 -26.26 28.02
N GLU A 67 13.16 -27.38 27.36
CA GLU A 67 11.84 -27.67 26.75
C GLU A 67 10.70 -27.81 27.79
N SER A 68 11.04 -27.94 29.08
CA SER A 68 10.06 -28.03 30.17
C SER A 68 9.62 -26.67 30.71
N ALA A 69 10.36 -25.60 30.36
CA ALA A 69 10.02 -24.24 30.76
C ALA A 69 8.78 -23.75 30.02
N PRO A 70 7.83 -23.10 30.72
CA PRO A 70 6.66 -22.53 30.08
C PRO A 70 7.05 -21.33 29.21
N ILE A 71 6.53 -21.29 27.98
CA ILE A 71 6.76 -20.23 27.01
C ILE A 71 5.66 -19.17 27.15
N PRO A 72 6.00 -17.92 27.49
CA PRO A 72 5.02 -16.83 27.55
C PRO A 72 4.66 -16.37 26.14
N PHE A 73 3.39 -16.44 25.78
CA PHE A 73 2.85 -16.02 24.48
C PHE A 73 1.88 -14.84 24.66
N VAL A 74 2.06 -13.78 23.87
CA VAL A 74 1.21 -12.57 23.94
C VAL A 74 -0.13 -12.83 23.26
N VAL A 75 -1.23 -12.60 23.97
CA VAL A 75 -2.60 -12.62 23.44
C VAL A 75 -3.28 -11.31 23.81
N GLY A 76 -3.36 -10.38 22.85
CA GLY A 76 -3.86 -9.03 23.11
C GLY A 76 -2.94 -8.28 24.07
N GLU A 77 -3.42 -8.00 25.28
CA GLU A 77 -2.69 -7.24 26.31
C GLU A 77 -2.12 -8.12 27.44
N VAL A 78 -2.27 -9.45 27.35
CA VAL A 78 -1.85 -10.39 28.40
C VAL A 78 -0.91 -11.46 27.87
N PHE A 79 -0.14 -12.08 28.76
CA PHE A 79 0.67 -13.25 28.47
C PHE A 79 -0.02 -14.52 28.94
N VAL A 80 -0.10 -15.51 28.06
CA VAL A 80 -0.56 -16.88 28.36
C VAL A 80 0.64 -17.80 28.25
N HIS A 81 0.84 -18.65 29.25
CA HIS A 81 1.96 -19.59 29.27
C HIS A 81 1.55 -20.90 28.60
N PHE A 82 2.32 -21.30 27.60
CA PHE A 82 2.15 -22.55 26.86
C PHE A 82 3.34 -23.47 27.10
N ASN A 83 3.17 -24.76 26.86
CA ASN A 83 4.33 -25.64 26.68
C ASN A 83 4.97 -25.36 25.31
N MET A 84 6.15 -25.92 25.07
CA MET A 84 6.88 -25.66 23.83
C MET A 84 6.13 -26.14 22.57
N GLU A 85 5.44 -27.28 22.60
CA GLU A 85 4.71 -27.80 21.44
C GLU A 85 3.52 -26.91 21.08
N ASP A 86 2.71 -26.52 22.07
CA ASP A 86 1.57 -25.62 21.89
C ASP A 86 2.03 -24.24 21.40
N ALA A 87 3.16 -23.72 21.92
CA ALA A 87 3.73 -22.44 21.48
C ALA A 87 4.17 -22.50 20.01
N LYS A 88 4.79 -23.61 19.57
CA LYS A 88 5.16 -23.84 18.16
C LYS A 88 3.93 -23.88 17.27
N GLU A 89 2.90 -24.64 17.65
CA GLU A 89 1.64 -24.71 16.90
C GLU A 89 0.99 -23.32 16.77
N LYS A 90 0.91 -22.57 17.87
CA LYS A 90 0.35 -21.20 17.87
C LYS A 90 1.15 -20.23 17.01
N LEU A 91 2.47 -20.34 16.99
CA LEU A 91 3.32 -19.53 16.11
C LEU A 91 3.07 -19.87 14.63
N GLU A 92 2.97 -21.15 14.27
CA GLU A 92 2.64 -21.56 12.90
C GLU A 92 1.25 -21.06 12.47
N GLU A 93 0.23 -21.23 13.33
CA GLU A 93 -1.12 -20.69 13.07
C GLU A 93 -1.10 -19.18 12.84
N ALA A 94 -0.33 -18.44 13.65
CA ALA A 94 -0.18 -16.98 13.52
C ALA A 94 0.52 -16.60 12.20
N LYS A 95 1.61 -17.29 11.84
CA LYS A 95 2.33 -17.08 10.58
C LYS A 95 1.43 -17.33 9.38
N ASP A 96 0.69 -18.44 9.37
CA ASP A 96 -0.23 -18.77 8.26
C ASP A 96 -1.37 -17.75 8.13
N LYS A 97 -1.88 -17.24 9.24
CA LYS A 97 -2.90 -16.18 9.22
C LYS A 97 -2.32 -14.89 8.62
N VAL A 98 -1.15 -14.45 9.07
CA VAL A 98 -0.50 -13.24 8.56
C VAL A 98 -0.17 -13.39 7.07
N LYS A 99 0.31 -14.56 6.62
CA LYS A 99 0.57 -14.84 5.19
C LYS A 99 -0.70 -14.71 4.34
N LYS A 100 -1.83 -15.26 4.80
CA LYS A 100 -3.12 -15.11 4.10
C LYS A 100 -3.59 -13.65 4.05
N ASP A 101 -3.41 -12.91 5.14
CA ASP A 101 -3.73 -11.47 5.17
C ASP A 101 -2.86 -10.69 4.18
N ILE A 102 -1.55 -11.00 4.10
CA ILE A 102 -0.63 -10.40 3.10
C ILE A 102 -1.10 -10.70 1.67
N GLU A 103 -1.41 -11.96 1.36
CA GLU A 103 -1.90 -12.35 0.02
C GLU A 103 -3.18 -11.61 -0.36
N ALA A 104 -4.11 -11.45 0.58
CA ALA A 104 -5.36 -10.72 0.37
C ALA A 104 -5.11 -9.23 0.10
N ILE A 105 -4.23 -8.59 0.88
CA ILE A 105 -3.86 -7.17 0.70
C ILE A 105 -3.12 -6.98 -0.64
N GLU A 106 -2.21 -7.89 -1.00
CA GLU A 106 -1.50 -7.83 -2.29
C GLU A 106 -2.45 -7.94 -3.49
N ALA A 107 -3.45 -8.82 -3.39
CA ALA A 107 -4.49 -8.93 -4.40
C ALA A 107 -5.33 -7.65 -4.53
N GLU A 108 -5.70 -7.05 -3.39
CA GLU A 108 -6.46 -5.80 -3.38
C GLU A 108 -5.64 -4.61 -3.91
N CYS A 109 -4.39 -4.48 -3.50
CA CYS A 109 -3.43 -3.51 -4.04
C CYS A 109 -3.33 -3.60 -5.56
N THR A 110 -3.20 -4.82 -6.09
CA THR A 110 -3.13 -5.09 -7.53
C THR A 110 -4.41 -4.64 -8.23
N ASN A 111 -5.58 -4.99 -7.69
CA ASN A 111 -6.87 -4.60 -8.25
C ASN A 111 -7.04 -3.07 -8.28
N ILE A 112 -6.73 -2.38 -7.19
CA ILE A 112 -6.81 -0.91 -7.13
C ILE A 112 -5.85 -0.27 -8.12
N LYS A 113 -4.62 -0.79 -8.25
CA LYS A 113 -3.65 -0.31 -9.23
C LYS A 113 -4.16 -0.46 -10.67
N THR A 114 -4.82 -1.57 -11.00
CA THR A 114 -5.48 -1.75 -12.32
C THR A 114 -6.57 -0.72 -12.54
N LEU A 115 -7.49 -0.52 -11.57
CA LEU A 115 -8.56 0.47 -11.67
C LEU A 115 -8.02 1.90 -11.83
N MET A 116 -6.95 2.23 -11.11
CA MET A 116 -6.28 3.53 -11.23
C MET A 116 -5.63 3.71 -12.60
N SER A 117 -4.98 2.68 -13.16
CA SER A 117 -4.38 2.70 -14.50
C SER A 117 -5.42 2.99 -15.59
N ASP A 118 -6.59 2.37 -15.48
CA ASP A 118 -7.71 2.60 -16.41
C ASP A 118 -8.23 4.04 -16.31
N LEU A 119 -8.43 4.54 -15.09
CA LEU A 119 -8.85 5.92 -14.84
C LEU A 119 -7.81 6.93 -15.33
N LYS A 120 -6.51 6.66 -15.07
CA LYS A 120 -5.38 7.47 -15.51
C LYS A 120 -5.37 7.60 -17.03
N THR A 121 -5.51 6.47 -17.74
CA THR A 121 -5.58 6.46 -19.21
C THR A 121 -6.76 7.27 -19.74
N GLN A 122 -7.96 7.11 -19.15
CA GLN A 122 -9.15 7.87 -19.56
C GLN A 122 -8.99 9.37 -19.32
N LEU A 123 -8.38 9.77 -18.21
CA LEU A 123 -8.20 11.17 -17.85
C LEU A 123 -7.10 11.81 -18.71
N TYR A 124 -5.95 11.17 -18.92
CA TYR A 124 -4.91 11.70 -19.81
C TYR A 124 -5.36 11.77 -21.28
N ALA A 125 -6.18 10.83 -21.75
CA ALA A 125 -6.74 10.90 -23.11
C ALA A 125 -7.63 12.14 -23.33
N LYS A 126 -8.24 12.67 -22.27
CA LYS A 126 -9.15 13.83 -22.34
C LYS A 126 -8.48 15.15 -21.96
N PHE A 127 -7.64 15.14 -20.94
CA PHE A 127 -7.04 16.33 -20.34
C PHE A 127 -5.57 16.54 -20.72
N GLY A 128 -4.91 15.54 -21.31
CA GLY A 128 -3.51 15.63 -21.74
C GLY A 128 -2.59 16.16 -20.64
N ASN A 129 -1.79 17.18 -20.96
CA ASN A 129 -0.87 17.81 -20.03
C ASN A 129 -1.53 18.73 -18.99
N SER A 130 -2.84 18.96 -19.07
CA SER A 130 -3.56 19.86 -18.15
C SER A 130 -4.02 19.17 -16.87
N ILE A 131 -3.73 17.87 -16.69
CA ILE A 131 -3.96 17.13 -15.46
C ILE A 131 -2.68 16.45 -14.99
N ASN A 132 -2.43 16.47 -13.68
CA ASN A 132 -1.37 15.70 -13.06
C ASN A 132 -1.97 14.64 -12.13
N LEU A 133 -1.74 13.37 -12.45
CA LEU A 133 -2.23 12.21 -11.70
C LEU A 133 -1.08 11.34 -11.17
N GLU A 134 0.16 11.82 -11.26
CA GLU A 134 1.30 11.15 -10.65
C GLU A 134 1.30 11.42 -9.15
N ALA A 135 1.05 10.39 -8.35
CA ALA A 135 1.57 10.30 -7.00
C ALA A 135 2.97 9.68 -7.11
N GLU A 136 3.96 10.23 -6.41
CA GLU A 136 5.36 9.78 -6.46
C GLU A 136 5.45 8.24 -6.44
N GLU A 137 5.83 7.66 -7.59
CA GLU A 137 6.15 6.24 -7.70
C GLU A 137 7.51 6.00 -7.02
N GLU A 138 7.53 5.84 -5.69
CA GLU A 138 8.58 5.10 -4.98
C GLU A 138 8.12 3.70 -4.63
#